data_AF-A0A957HPI6-F1
#
_entry.id   AF-A0A957HPI6-F1
#
_cell.length_a   1.000
_cell.length_b   1.000
_cell.length_c   1.000
_cell.angle_alpha   90.00
_cell.angle_beta   90.00
_cell.angle_gamma   90.00
#
_symmetry.space_group_name_H-M   'P 1'
#
loop_
_entity.id
_entity.type
_entity.pdbx_description
1 polymer ?
#
loop_
_entity_poly.entity_id
_entity_poly.type
_entity_poly.pdbx_seq_one_letter_code
_entity_poly.pdbx_strand_id
1 'polypeptide(L)'
;PGATAVHLFSGDEWQTSPVRHNANQHAMRYRFVSKHYTPNELDAFFQAEADAVGTEQYYMQAIGRLLGVRQTLQTMPDILNKREQDLDSPLTPAGQRQLSVGFTHILHQAFAAAEKITLLRRPEPPTHLDQSWQEVQNRLQVLQQQEHDLLTRIYFKPPGSDTDEPTWKRFYRLLVLRPLSFLIGRDYLLLAQLNTIHVARFDQMAKMQRLIERRLTLLETLTHYEFR
;
A
#
# COMPACT_ATOMS: atom_id res chain seq x y z
N PRO A 1 35.12 4.59 -27.65
CA PRO A 1 34.17 4.84 -26.55
C PRO A 1 32.79 4.23 -26.84
N GLY A 2 32.48 3.09 -26.22
CA GLY A 2 31.15 2.48 -26.27
C GLY A 2 30.33 2.98 -25.09
N ALA A 3 29.28 3.77 -25.33
CA ALA A 3 28.35 4.17 -24.28
C ALA A 3 27.42 2.99 -23.98
N THR A 4 27.55 2.38 -22.80
CA THR A 4 26.63 1.33 -22.34
C THR A 4 25.39 2.00 -21.77
N ALA A 5 24.27 1.97 -22.50
CA ALA A 5 22.99 2.43 -21.98
C ALA A 5 22.47 1.41 -20.97
N VAL A 6 22.55 1.73 -19.68
CA VAL A 6 21.89 0.94 -18.64
C VAL A 6 20.45 1.40 -18.55
N HIS A 7 19.51 0.50 -18.84
CA HIS A 7 18.09 0.77 -18.63
C HIS A 7 17.86 0.92 -17.12
N LEU A 8 17.62 2.14 -16.66
CA LEU A 8 17.53 2.46 -15.22
C LEU A 8 16.23 1.93 -14.57
N PHE A 9 15.27 1.48 -15.39
CA PHE A 9 13.97 0.99 -14.93
C PHE A 9 13.69 -0.40 -15.48
N SER A 10 13.26 -1.30 -14.61
CA SER A 10 12.57 -2.51 -15.07
C SER A 10 11.24 -2.10 -15.69
N GLY A 11 10.87 -2.71 -16.81
CA GLY A 11 9.60 -2.44 -17.50
C GLY A 11 8.36 -2.68 -16.63
N ASP A 12 8.50 -3.32 -15.47
CA ASP A 12 7.41 -3.68 -14.57
C ASP A 12 7.30 -2.77 -13.33
N GLU A 13 8.26 -1.86 -13.10
CA GLU A 13 8.24 -1.00 -11.91
C GLU A 13 7.03 -0.06 -11.90
N TRP A 14 6.60 0.43 -13.07
CA TRP A 14 5.40 1.28 -13.16
C TRP A 14 4.11 0.53 -12.81
N GLN A 15 4.07 -0.80 -13.00
CA GLN A 15 2.91 -1.62 -12.64
C GLN A 15 2.91 -1.97 -11.15
N THR A 16 4.08 -2.32 -10.62
CA THR A 16 4.24 -2.80 -9.23
C THR A 16 4.33 -1.66 -8.22
N SER A 17 4.95 -0.55 -8.59
CA SER A 17 5.16 0.62 -7.72
C SER A 17 5.12 1.93 -8.53
N PRO A 18 3.94 2.38 -8.99
CA PRO A 18 3.80 3.58 -9.82
C PRO A 18 4.31 4.85 -9.12
N VAL A 19 4.16 4.96 -7.80
CA VAL A 19 4.68 6.10 -7.02
C VAL A 19 6.20 6.16 -7.10
N ARG A 20 6.86 5.03 -6.81
CA ARG A 20 8.32 4.92 -6.86
C ARG A 20 8.85 5.19 -8.27
N HIS A 21 8.19 4.63 -9.27
CA HIS A 21 8.52 4.87 -10.67
C HIS A 21 8.50 6.36 -11.02
N ASN A 22 7.40 7.06 -10.70
CA ASN A 22 7.30 8.51 -10.95
C ASN A 22 8.32 9.31 -10.13
N ALA A 23 8.54 8.95 -8.86
CA ALA A 23 9.54 9.58 -8.01
C ALA A 23 10.95 9.49 -8.61
N ASN A 24 11.33 8.30 -9.10
CA ASN A 24 12.63 8.09 -9.73
C ASN A 24 12.74 8.88 -11.06
N GLN A 25 11.68 8.91 -11.87
CA GLN A 25 11.68 9.72 -13.10
C GLN A 25 11.93 11.21 -12.81
N HIS A 26 11.22 11.77 -11.84
CA HIS A 26 11.39 13.17 -11.43
C HIS A 26 12.78 13.40 -10.82
N ALA A 27 13.26 12.52 -9.93
CA ALA A 27 14.60 12.63 -9.34
C ALA A 27 15.72 12.64 -10.40
N MET A 28 15.64 11.77 -11.41
CA MET A 28 16.59 11.78 -12.52
C MET A 28 16.54 13.09 -13.31
N ARG A 29 15.33 13.58 -13.61
CA ARG A 29 15.13 14.83 -14.34
C ARG A 29 15.73 16.01 -13.58
N TYR A 30 15.48 16.09 -12.28
CA TYR A 30 16.03 17.13 -11.42
C TYR A 30 17.53 17.03 -11.27
N ARG A 31 18.09 15.81 -11.14
CA ARG A 31 19.54 15.59 -11.17
C ARG A 31 20.18 16.09 -12.46
N PHE A 32 19.55 15.82 -13.61
CA PHE A 32 20.02 16.32 -14.90
C PHE A 32 20.02 17.85 -14.94
N VAL A 33 18.93 18.49 -14.49
CA VAL A 33 18.81 19.95 -14.42
C VAL A 33 19.90 20.55 -13.52
N SER A 34 20.05 20.06 -12.28
CA SER A 34 21.09 20.53 -11.35
C SER A 34 22.50 20.41 -11.94
N LYS A 35 22.76 19.34 -12.70
CA LYS A 35 24.07 19.07 -13.29
C LYS A 35 24.35 19.92 -14.53
N HIS A 36 23.36 20.19 -15.38
CA HIS A 36 23.62 20.74 -16.72
C HIS A 36 23.15 22.17 -16.92
N TYR A 37 22.16 22.65 -16.17
CA TYR A 37 21.56 23.95 -16.46
C TYR A 37 22.43 25.11 -15.93
N THR A 38 22.38 26.22 -16.65
CA THR A 38 22.91 27.53 -16.27
C THR A 38 21.89 28.28 -15.38
N PRO A 39 22.28 29.35 -14.67
CA PRO A 39 21.36 30.10 -13.81
C PRO A 39 20.08 30.58 -14.52
N ASN A 40 20.17 31.06 -15.76
CA ASN A 40 19.01 31.52 -16.51
C ASN A 40 18.08 30.36 -16.91
N GLU A 41 18.64 29.19 -17.25
CA GLU A 41 17.86 27.99 -17.56
C GLU A 41 17.19 27.43 -16.30
N LEU A 42 17.81 27.58 -15.13
CA LEU A 42 17.22 27.20 -13.85
C LEU A 42 15.97 28.03 -13.53
N ASP A 43 15.99 29.34 -13.76
CA ASP A 43 14.81 30.18 -13.55
C ASP A 43 13.66 29.77 -14.48
N ALA A 44 13.95 29.57 -15.76
CA ALA A 44 12.96 29.10 -16.72
C ALA A 44 12.39 27.72 -16.35
N PHE A 45 13.26 26.81 -15.88
CA PHE A 45 12.86 25.50 -15.40
C PHE A 45 11.94 25.57 -14.18
N PHE A 46 12.32 26.34 -13.15
CA PHE A 46 11.54 26.44 -11.92
C PHE A 46 10.17 27.07 -12.16
N GLN A 47 10.09 28.07 -13.04
CA GLN A 47 8.81 28.65 -13.43
C GLN A 47 7.93 27.62 -14.16
N ALA A 48 8.45 26.96 -15.19
CA ALA A 48 7.70 25.96 -15.95
C ALA A 48 7.26 24.78 -15.05
N GLU A 49 8.11 24.40 -14.10
CA GLU A 49 7.81 23.31 -13.18
C GLU A 49 6.74 23.69 -12.15
N ALA A 50 6.77 24.92 -11.65
CA ALA A 50 5.73 25.46 -10.79
C ALA A 50 4.37 25.50 -11.51
N ASP A 51 4.35 25.95 -12.77
CA ASP A 51 3.13 25.99 -13.60
C ASP A 51 2.59 24.57 -13.89
N ALA A 52 3.48 23.61 -14.14
CA ALA A 52 3.12 22.21 -14.32
C ALA A 52 2.52 21.59 -13.04
N VAL A 53 3.09 21.90 -11.87
CA VAL A 53 2.53 21.45 -10.58
C VAL A 53 1.17 22.10 -10.30
N GLY A 54 1.00 23.38 -10.63
CA GLY A 54 -0.25 24.11 -10.42
C GLY A 54 -1.43 23.57 -11.23
N THR A 55 -1.15 22.90 -12.36
CA THR A 55 -2.14 22.28 -13.24
C THR A 55 -2.24 20.76 -13.10
N GLU A 56 -1.48 20.17 -12.17
CA GLU A 56 -1.41 18.72 -11.97
C GLU A 56 -2.75 18.16 -11.45
N GLN A 57 -3.22 17.09 -12.09
CA GLN A 57 -4.46 16.40 -11.75
C GLN A 57 -4.21 14.98 -11.23
N TYR A 58 -3.04 14.40 -11.56
CA TYR A 58 -2.73 13.03 -11.22
C TYR A 58 -1.98 12.96 -9.89
N TYR A 59 -2.61 12.36 -8.88
CA TYR A 59 -2.04 12.18 -7.55
C TYR A 59 -0.64 11.55 -7.59
N MET A 60 -0.45 10.51 -8.42
CA MET A 60 0.83 9.81 -8.54
C MET A 60 1.94 10.72 -9.09
N GLN A 61 1.61 11.66 -9.98
CA GLN A 61 2.58 12.64 -10.49
C GLN A 61 2.94 13.67 -9.42
N ALA A 62 1.94 14.21 -8.70
CA ALA A 62 2.18 15.17 -7.62
C ALA A 62 3.08 14.59 -6.51
N ILE A 63 2.78 13.37 -6.05
CA ILE A 63 3.63 12.66 -5.08
C ILE A 63 4.99 12.31 -5.68
N GLY A 64 5.04 11.86 -6.93
CA GLY A 64 6.30 11.58 -7.63
C GLY A 64 7.22 12.80 -7.65
N ARG A 65 6.69 13.98 -7.98
CA ARG A 65 7.47 15.24 -7.93
C ARG A 65 7.94 15.55 -6.51
N LEU A 66 7.06 15.45 -5.52
CA LEU A 66 7.39 15.68 -4.11
C LEU A 66 8.57 14.82 -3.65
N LEU A 67 8.48 13.51 -3.87
CA LEU A 67 9.52 12.55 -3.49
C LEU A 67 10.81 12.76 -4.29
N GLY A 68 10.71 13.00 -5.60
CA GLY A 68 11.86 13.25 -6.46
C GLY A 68 12.61 14.52 -6.07
N VAL A 69 11.90 15.60 -5.72
CA VAL A 69 12.50 16.85 -5.23
C VAL A 69 13.21 16.62 -3.91
N ARG A 70 12.55 15.95 -2.96
CA ARG A 70 13.14 15.64 -1.66
C ARG A 70 14.45 14.87 -1.78
N GLN A 71 14.44 13.80 -2.59
CA GLN A 71 15.64 13.00 -2.86
C GLN A 71 16.75 13.85 -3.51
N THR A 72 16.38 14.75 -4.43
CA THR A 72 17.34 15.64 -5.11
C THR A 72 17.95 16.64 -4.13
N LEU A 73 17.17 17.21 -3.21
CA LEU A 73 17.68 18.10 -2.17
C LEU A 73 18.67 17.38 -1.24
N GLN A 74 18.38 16.15 -0.83
CA GLN A 74 19.26 15.36 0.03
C GLN A 74 20.58 15.00 -0.65
N THR A 75 20.53 14.66 -1.94
CA THR A 75 21.71 14.25 -2.73
C THR A 75 22.36 15.41 -3.49
N MET A 76 21.91 16.65 -3.26
CA MET A 76 22.40 17.85 -3.97
C MET A 76 23.92 18.02 -3.86
N PRO A 77 24.56 17.85 -2.68
CA PRO A 77 26.01 17.98 -2.58
C PRO A 77 26.75 17.01 -3.52
N ASP A 78 26.32 15.75 -3.59
CA ASP A 78 26.92 14.75 -4.47
C ASP A 78 26.71 15.06 -5.95
N ILE A 79 25.53 15.59 -6.30
CA ILE A 79 25.21 16.01 -7.67
C ILE A 79 26.11 17.16 -8.10
N LEU A 80 26.33 18.15 -7.22
CA LEU A 80 27.18 19.31 -7.50
C LEU A 80 28.67 18.93 -7.56
N ASN A 81 29.14 18.09 -6.65
CA ASN A 81 30.50 17.51 -6.72
C ASN A 81 30.71 16.78 -8.05
N LYS A 82 29.69 16.03 -8.50
CA LYS A 82 29.77 15.32 -9.78
C LYS A 82 29.70 16.24 -10.99
N ARG A 83 28.99 17.37 -10.90
CA ARG A 83 29.00 18.42 -11.93
C ARG A 83 30.39 19.00 -12.11
N GLU A 84 31.06 19.35 -11.01
CA GLU A 84 32.42 19.89 -11.04
C GLU A 84 33.40 18.92 -11.69
N GLN A 85 33.35 17.64 -11.30
CA GLN A 85 34.22 16.61 -11.88
C GLN A 85 33.97 16.36 -13.37
N ASP A 86 32.70 16.33 -13.80
CA ASP A 86 32.35 15.90 -15.16
C ASP A 86 32.36 17.06 -16.17
N LEU A 87 32.12 18.30 -15.73
CA LEU A 87 31.98 19.47 -16.62
C LEU A 87 33.07 20.53 -16.41
N ASP A 88 33.95 20.39 -15.41
CA ASP A 88 34.95 21.40 -15.04
C ASP A 88 34.35 22.81 -14.84
N SER A 89 33.11 22.84 -14.36
CA SER A 89 32.30 24.05 -14.23
C SER A 89 31.56 24.05 -12.89
N PRO A 90 32.26 24.43 -11.80
CA PRO A 90 31.64 24.49 -10.48
C PRO A 90 30.52 25.54 -10.48
N LEU A 91 29.40 25.18 -9.85
CA LEU A 91 28.29 26.11 -9.71
C LEU A 91 28.64 27.17 -8.65
N THR A 92 28.41 28.44 -8.98
CA THR A 92 28.64 29.54 -8.02
C THR A 92 27.75 29.36 -6.77
N PRO A 93 28.15 29.90 -5.60
CA PRO A 93 27.31 29.83 -4.40
C PRO A 93 25.89 30.38 -4.59
N ALA A 94 25.73 31.39 -5.46
CA ALA A 94 24.44 31.93 -5.85
C ALA A 94 23.59 30.89 -6.61
N GLY A 95 24.19 30.18 -7.58
CA GLY A 95 23.49 29.11 -8.31
C GLY A 95 23.14 27.92 -7.41
N GLN A 96 24.00 27.56 -6.45
CA GLN A 96 23.67 26.51 -5.47
C GLN A 96 22.46 26.90 -4.62
N ARG A 97 22.41 28.15 -4.16
CA ARG A 97 21.27 28.69 -3.42
C ARG A 97 20.00 28.73 -4.28
N GLN A 98 20.12 29.11 -5.55
CA GLN A 98 19.01 29.11 -6.51
C GLN A 98 18.41 27.71 -6.65
N LEU A 99 19.25 26.67 -6.78
CA LEU A 99 18.78 25.28 -6.78
C LEU A 99 18.04 24.91 -5.50
N SER A 100 18.62 25.18 -4.32
CA SER A 100 18.00 24.85 -3.04
C SER A 100 16.65 25.55 -2.86
N VAL A 101 16.56 26.84 -3.18
CA VAL A 101 15.33 27.62 -3.04
C VAL A 101 14.29 27.16 -4.05
N GLY A 102 14.67 27.01 -5.33
CA GLY A 102 13.77 26.60 -6.39
C GLY A 102 13.18 25.20 -6.16
N PHE A 103 13.99 24.23 -5.76
CA PHE A 103 13.50 22.91 -5.39
C PHE A 103 12.65 22.93 -4.13
N THR A 104 13.00 23.69 -3.09
CA THR A 104 12.14 23.83 -1.90
C THR A 104 10.77 24.42 -2.27
N HIS A 105 10.72 25.36 -3.21
CA HIS A 105 9.47 25.91 -3.71
C HIS A 105 8.61 24.84 -4.42
N ILE A 106 9.20 24.06 -5.34
CA ILE A 106 8.51 22.95 -6.00
C ILE A 106 8.02 21.92 -4.97
N LEU A 107 8.83 21.62 -3.94
CA LEU A 107 8.45 20.68 -2.88
C LEU A 107 7.13 21.09 -2.22
N HIS A 108 7.01 22.36 -1.81
CA HIS A 108 5.81 22.88 -1.16
C HIS A 108 4.61 22.90 -2.12
N GLN A 109 4.81 23.29 -3.38
CA GLN A 109 3.73 23.27 -4.36
C GLN A 109 3.26 21.85 -4.68
N ALA A 110 4.18 20.90 -4.82
CA ALA A 110 3.86 19.51 -5.08
C ALA A 110 3.11 18.89 -3.90
N PHE A 111 3.48 19.25 -2.67
CA PHE A 111 2.75 18.86 -1.46
C PHE A 111 1.33 19.41 -1.46
N ALA A 112 1.16 20.72 -1.69
CA ALA A 112 -0.16 21.36 -1.73
C ALA A 112 -1.05 20.79 -2.87
N ALA A 113 -0.46 20.49 -4.02
CA ALA A 113 -1.15 19.84 -5.12
C ALA A 113 -1.60 18.42 -4.75
N ALA A 114 -0.71 17.62 -4.13
CA ALA A 114 -1.05 16.28 -3.67
C ALA A 114 -2.16 16.30 -2.60
N GLU A 115 -2.11 17.23 -1.66
CA GLU A 115 -3.14 17.43 -0.65
C GLU A 115 -4.48 17.81 -1.30
N LYS A 116 -4.49 18.82 -2.18
CA LYS A 116 -5.68 19.24 -2.92
C LYS A 116 -6.29 18.09 -3.72
N ILE A 117 -5.48 17.31 -4.45
CA ILE A 117 -5.96 16.16 -5.23
C ILE A 117 -6.55 15.11 -4.27
N THR A 118 -5.91 14.86 -3.13
CA THR A 118 -6.42 13.91 -2.13
C THR A 118 -7.76 14.34 -1.56
N LEU A 119 -7.91 15.62 -1.22
CA LEU A 119 -9.16 16.19 -0.69
C LEU A 119 -10.28 16.22 -1.75
N LEU A 120 -9.95 16.45 -3.01
CA LEU A 120 -10.90 16.44 -4.13
C LEU A 120 -11.24 15.01 -4.60
N ARG A 121 -10.43 14.02 -4.24
CA ARG A 121 -10.72 12.61 -4.51
C ARG A 121 -11.92 12.22 -3.65
N ARG A 122 -13.10 12.26 -4.27
CA ARG A 122 -14.27 11.54 -3.75
C ARG A 122 -13.83 10.11 -3.44
N PRO A 123 -14.37 9.46 -2.38
CA PRO A 123 -14.08 8.05 -2.13
C PRO A 123 -14.26 7.30 -3.45
N GLU A 124 -13.16 6.76 -3.97
CA GLU A 124 -13.24 6.02 -5.22
C GLU A 124 -14.25 4.89 -5.04
N PRO A 125 -15.02 4.54 -6.08
CA PRO A 125 -15.74 3.29 -6.06
C PRO A 125 -14.74 2.19 -5.66
N PRO A 126 -15.13 1.27 -4.77
CA PRO A 126 -14.22 0.31 -4.16
C PRO A 126 -13.37 -0.34 -5.25
N THR A 127 -12.06 -0.19 -5.12
CA THR A 127 -11.11 -0.77 -6.07
C THR A 127 -11.28 -2.28 -6.09
N HIS A 128 -10.79 -2.97 -7.13
CA HIS A 128 -10.80 -4.44 -7.16
C HIS A 128 -10.17 -5.06 -5.89
N LEU A 129 -9.20 -4.37 -5.27
CA LEU A 129 -8.62 -4.77 -3.99
C LEU A 129 -9.62 -4.62 -2.83
N ASP A 130 -10.35 -3.51 -2.76
CA ASP A 130 -11.40 -3.31 -1.75
C ASP A 130 -12.55 -4.30 -1.94
N GLN A 131 -12.91 -4.62 -3.18
CA GLN A 131 -13.88 -5.67 -3.50
C GLN A 131 -13.37 -7.03 -3.02
N SER A 132 -12.12 -7.39 -3.34
CA SER A 132 -11.52 -8.65 -2.87
C SER A 132 -11.42 -8.74 -1.35
N TRP A 133 -11.19 -7.61 -0.68
CA TRP A 133 -11.18 -7.52 0.78
C TRP A 133 -12.57 -7.77 1.34
N GLN A 134 -13.58 -7.07 0.82
CA GLN A 134 -14.98 -7.24 1.22
C GLN A 134 -15.46 -8.67 0.95
N GLU A 135 -15.08 -9.27 -0.18
CA GLU A 135 -15.39 -10.66 -0.50
C GLU A 135 -14.78 -11.63 0.52
N VAL A 136 -13.49 -11.48 0.87
CA VAL A 136 -12.82 -12.31 1.87
C VAL A 136 -13.48 -12.14 3.24
N GLN A 137 -13.81 -10.90 3.62
CA GLN A 137 -14.47 -10.59 4.89
C GLN A 137 -15.87 -11.20 4.97
N ASN A 138 -16.68 -11.03 3.92
CA ASN A 138 -18.02 -11.62 3.81
C ASN A 138 -17.93 -13.15 3.87
N ARG A 139 -16.97 -13.75 3.17
CA ARG A 139 -16.78 -15.20 3.16
C ARG A 139 -16.35 -15.73 4.53
N LEU A 140 -15.50 -15.00 5.26
CA LEU A 140 -15.15 -15.33 6.64
C LEU A 140 -16.36 -15.27 7.57
N GLN A 141 -17.21 -14.25 7.45
CA GLN A 141 -18.44 -14.14 8.25
C GLN A 141 -19.40 -15.31 7.97
N VAL A 142 -19.58 -15.68 6.70
CA VAL A 142 -20.41 -16.84 6.31
C VAL A 142 -19.84 -18.14 6.91
N LEU A 143 -18.53 -18.37 6.80
CA LEU A 143 -17.89 -19.56 7.38
C LEU A 143 -18.01 -19.59 8.90
N GLN A 144 -17.88 -18.44 9.57
CA GLN A 144 -18.02 -18.33 11.02
C GLN A 144 -19.47 -18.63 11.46
N GLN A 145 -20.47 -18.17 10.70
CA GLN A 145 -21.87 -18.51 10.97
C GLN A 145 -22.12 -20.01 10.79
N GLN A 146 -21.59 -20.61 9.72
CA GLN A 146 -21.72 -22.05 9.47
C GLN A 146 -21.04 -22.89 10.57
N GLU A 147 -19.86 -22.45 11.04
CA GLU A 147 -19.17 -23.06 12.19
C GLU A 147 -20.06 -23.00 13.44
N HIS A 148 -20.62 -21.82 13.76
CA HIS A 148 -21.52 -21.64 14.89
C HIS A 148 -22.75 -22.55 14.81
N ASP A 149 -23.37 -22.65 13.63
CA ASP A 149 -24.54 -23.49 13.39
C ASP A 149 -24.19 -24.99 13.53
N LEU A 150 -23.03 -25.41 13.01
CA LEU A 150 -22.55 -26.79 13.14
C LEU A 150 -22.25 -27.15 14.59
N LEU A 151 -21.56 -26.28 15.33
CA LEU A 151 -21.29 -26.48 16.75
C LEU A 151 -22.60 -26.58 17.53
N THR A 152 -23.58 -25.73 17.21
CA THR A 152 -24.91 -25.81 17.80
C THR A 152 -25.59 -27.15 17.52
N ARG A 153 -25.42 -27.72 16.32
CA ARG A 153 -25.97 -29.04 15.96
C ARG A 153 -25.24 -30.21 16.61
N ILE A 154 -23.92 -30.12 16.78
CA ILE A 154 -23.09 -31.17 17.40
C ILE A 154 -23.33 -31.21 18.92
N TYR A 155 -23.34 -30.04 19.55
CA TYR A 155 -23.46 -29.93 21.01
C TYR A 155 -24.90 -29.72 21.49
N PHE A 156 -25.85 -29.55 20.56
CA PHE A 156 -27.25 -29.21 20.82
C PHE A 156 -27.39 -28.01 21.77
N LYS A 157 -26.42 -27.08 21.69
CA LYS A 157 -26.32 -25.87 22.49
C LYS A 157 -25.49 -24.84 21.73
N PRO A 158 -25.96 -23.59 21.59
CA PRO A 158 -25.16 -22.55 20.96
C PRO A 158 -23.94 -22.22 21.85
N PRO A 159 -22.73 -22.14 21.27
CA PRO A 159 -21.52 -21.82 22.02
C PRO A 159 -21.67 -20.43 22.66
N GLY A 160 -21.41 -20.33 23.97
CA GLY A 160 -21.52 -19.08 24.73
C GLY A 160 -22.89 -18.79 25.35
N SER A 161 -23.89 -19.66 25.18
CA SER A 161 -25.15 -19.54 25.93
C SER A 161 -24.99 -20.04 27.36
N ASP A 162 -24.72 -19.16 28.31
CA ASP A 162 -24.63 -19.52 29.74
C ASP A 162 -26.01 -19.51 30.44
N THR A 163 -27.08 -19.69 29.67
CA THR A 163 -28.44 -19.79 30.21
C THR A 163 -28.60 -21.09 31.01
N ASP A 164 -29.13 -20.97 32.23
CA ASP A 164 -29.48 -22.06 33.13
C ASP A 164 -30.46 -23.03 32.45
N GLU A 165 -29.90 -24.07 31.86
CA GLU A 165 -30.66 -25.17 31.29
C GLU A 165 -31.14 -26.07 32.44
N PRO A 166 -32.44 -26.39 32.53
CA PRO A 166 -32.95 -27.25 33.60
C PRO A 166 -32.27 -28.62 33.54
N THR A 167 -31.84 -29.11 34.71
CA THR A 167 -30.98 -30.31 34.86
C THR A 167 -31.51 -31.55 34.13
N TRP A 168 -32.82 -31.73 34.05
CA TRP A 168 -33.44 -32.85 33.34
C TRP A 168 -33.22 -32.81 31.81
N LYS A 169 -33.23 -31.62 31.17
CA LYS A 169 -32.93 -31.48 29.73
C LYS A 169 -31.48 -31.82 29.44
N ARG A 170 -30.58 -31.36 30.32
CA ARG A 170 -29.15 -31.70 30.27
C ARG A 170 -28.94 -33.21 30.36
N PHE A 171 -29.66 -33.87 31.26
CA PHE A 171 -29.57 -35.32 31.45
C PHE A 171 -30.08 -36.09 30.23
N TYR A 172 -31.25 -35.70 29.70
CA TYR A 172 -31.82 -36.29 28.48
C TYR A 172 -30.89 -36.12 27.26
N ARG A 173 -30.29 -34.93 27.08
CA ARG A 173 -29.32 -34.68 26.01
C ARG A 173 -28.10 -35.59 26.11
N LEU A 174 -27.56 -35.75 27.32
CA LEU A 174 -26.34 -36.54 27.53
C LEU A 174 -26.57 -38.04 27.39
N LEU A 175 -27.68 -38.57 27.91
CA LEU A 175 -27.93 -40.01 27.94
C LEU A 175 -28.69 -40.57 26.73
N VAL A 176 -29.53 -39.77 26.08
CA VAL A 176 -30.38 -40.27 24.98
C VAL A 176 -29.90 -39.75 23.63
N LEU A 177 -29.76 -38.42 23.49
CA LEU A 177 -29.47 -37.83 22.18
C LEU A 177 -28.05 -38.13 21.68
N ARG A 178 -27.05 -38.04 22.57
CA ARG A 178 -25.63 -38.18 22.23
C ARG A 178 -25.20 -39.60 21.82
N PRO A 179 -25.58 -40.68 22.52
CA PRO A 179 -25.22 -42.02 22.07
C PRO A 179 -25.99 -42.41 20.80
N LEU A 180 -27.23 -41.93 20.63
CA LEU A 180 -28.01 -42.21 19.41
C LEU A 180 -27.41 -41.51 18.18
N SER A 181 -26.94 -40.26 18.31
CA SER A 181 -26.24 -39.54 17.22
C SER A 181 -24.92 -40.20 16.84
N PHE A 182 -24.20 -40.74 17.83
CA PHE A 182 -22.96 -41.47 17.61
C PHE A 182 -23.18 -42.79 16.85
N LEU A 183 -24.18 -43.58 17.26
CA LEU A 183 -24.50 -44.87 16.62
C LEU A 183 -24.96 -44.74 15.17
N ILE A 184 -25.60 -43.63 14.82
CA ILE A 184 -26.06 -43.33 13.44
C ILE A 184 -24.88 -42.84 12.56
N GLY A 185 -23.69 -42.59 13.12
CA GLY A 185 -22.53 -42.06 12.38
C GLY A 185 -22.68 -40.58 11.99
N ARG A 186 -23.75 -39.92 12.43
CA ARG A 186 -24.04 -38.50 12.17
C ARG A 186 -22.94 -37.61 12.74
N ASP A 187 -22.42 -37.93 13.91
CA ASP A 187 -21.39 -37.12 14.57
C ASP A 187 -20.07 -37.13 13.81
N TYR A 188 -19.70 -38.25 13.17
CA TYR A 188 -18.51 -38.32 12.31
C TYR A 188 -18.66 -37.44 11.07
N LEU A 189 -19.83 -37.43 10.44
CA LEU A 189 -20.12 -36.55 9.30
C LEU A 189 -20.09 -35.07 9.71
N LEU A 190 -20.67 -34.71 10.85
CA LEU A 190 -20.67 -33.33 11.34
C LEU A 190 -19.26 -32.86 11.73
N LEU A 191 -18.45 -33.72 12.34
CA LEU A 191 -17.05 -33.41 12.65
C LEU A 191 -16.18 -33.27 11.40
N ALA A 192 -16.40 -34.11 10.38
CA ALA A 192 -15.75 -33.96 9.09
C ALA A 192 -16.12 -32.63 8.42
N GLN A 193 -17.41 -32.26 8.43
CA GLN A 193 -17.87 -30.95 7.94
C GLN A 193 -17.23 -29.79 8.71
N LEU A 194 -17.18 -29.88 10.04
CA LEU A 194 -16.52 -28.87 10.88
C LEU A 194 -15.04 -28.70 10.50
N ASN A 195 -14.31 -29.81 10.29
CA ASN A 195 -12.92 -29.76 9.85
C ASN A 195 -12.77 -29.09 8.48
N THR A 196 -13.66 -29.38 7.51
CA THR A 196 -13.62 -28.70 6.20
C THR A 196 -13.86 -27.19 6.30
N ILE A 197 -14.74 -26.75 7.21
CA ILE A 197 -14.98 -25.33 7.47
C ILE A 197 -13.74 -24.67 8.10
N HIS A 198 -13.10 -25.33 9.07
CA HIS A 198 -11.87 -24.82 9.67
C HIS A 198 -10.77 -24.62 8.63
N VAL A 199 -10.53 -25.62 7.76
CA VAL A 199 -9.54 -25.50 6.67
C VAL A 199 -9.89 -24.33 5.75
N ALA A 200 -11.16 -24.24 5.31
CA ALA A 200 -11.60 -23.13 4.46
C ALA A 200 -11.44 -21.77 5.14
N ARG A 201 -11.70 -21.67 6.45
CA ARG A 201 -11.52 -20.45 7.24
C ARG A 201 -10.04 -20.07 7.34
N PHE A 202 -9.15 -21.03 7.63
CA PHE A 202 -7.71 -20.79 7.65
C PHE A 202 -7.19 -20.28 6.31
N ASP A 203 -7.64 -20.84 5.19
CA ASP A 203 -7.28 -20.38 3.85
C ASP A 203 -7.73 -18.92 3.60
N GLN A 204 -8.93 -18.55 4.04
CA GLN A 204 -9.40 -17.16 3.92
C GLN A 204 -8.63 -16.20 4.84
N MET A 205 -8.31 -16.62 6.07
CA MET A 205 -7.45 -15.84 6.97
C MET A 205 -6.06 -15.62 6.38
N ALA A 206 -5.46 -16.65 5.76
CA ALA A 206 -4.17 -16.53 5.08
C ALA A 206 -4.23 -15.56 3.88
N LYS A 207 -5.33 -15.56 3.12
CA LYS A 207 -5.56 -14.57 2.06
C LYS A 207 -5.67 -13.14 2.62
N MET A 208 -6.43 -12.96 3.70
CA MET A 208 -6.56 -11.66 4.37
C MET A 208 -5.22 -11.16 4.89
N GLN A 209 -4.42 -12.04 5.49
CA GLN A 209 -3.07 -11.72 5.95
C GLN A 209 -2.18 -11.20 4.81
N ARG A 210 -2.17 -11.87 3.65
CA ARG A 210 -1.41 -11.40 2.47
C ARG A 210 -1.88 -10.03 1.97
N LEU A 211 -3.18 -9.73 2.07
CA LEU A 211 -3.72 -8.41 1.71
C LEU A 211 -3.27 -7.34 2.72
N ILE A 212 -3.26 -7.66 4.02
CA ILE A 212 -2.73 -6.77 5.08
C ILE A 212 -1.25 -6.52 4.86
N GLU A 213 -0.45 -7.56 4.65
CA GLU A 213 1.00 -7.45 4.40
C GLU A 213 1.27 -6.56 3.20
N ARG A 214 0.56 -6.73 2.08
CA ARG A 214 0.69 -5.84 0.92
C ARG A 214 0.38 -4.38 1.26
N ARG A 215 -0.67 -4.12 2.05
CA ARG A 215 -1.00 -2.75 2.49
C ARG A 215 0.06 -2.18 3.43
N LEU A 216 0.56 -2.98 4.37
CA LEU A 216 1.61 -2.57 5.29
C LEU A 216 2.92 -2.30 4.56
N THR A 217 3.32 -3.13 3.60
CA THR A 217 4.50 -2.88 2.76
C THR A 217 4.34 -1.60 1.95
N LEU A 218 3.14 -1.33 1.41
CA LEU A 218 2.88 -0.06 0.74
C LEU A 218 3.03 1.13 1.70
N LEU A 219 2.44 1.06 2.90
CA LEU A 219 2.60 2.10 3.91
C LEU A 219 4.05 2.26 4.36
N GLU A 220 4.76 1.16 4.57
CA GLU A 220 6.17 1.15 4.95
C GLU A 220 7.06 1.74 3.86
N THR A 221 6.77 1.47 2.58
CA THR A 221 7.49 2.13 1.48
C THR A 221 7.24 3.64 1.50
N LEU A 222 6.01 4.08 1.77
CA LEU A 222 5.69 5.51 1.89
C LEU A 222 6.42 6.15 3.10
N THR A 223 6.45 5.48 4.25
CA THR A 223 7.15 6.00 5.44
C THR A 223 8.66 5.93 5.33
N HIS A 224 9.25 4.93 4.66
CA HIS A 224 10.69 4.90 4.41
C HIS A 224 11.16 6.06 3.52
N TYR A 225 10.30 6.51 2.59
CA TYR A 225 10.50 7.75 1.86
C TYR A 225 10.37 8.99 2.76
N GLU A 226 9.67 8.91 3.90
CA GLU A 226 9.58 9.99 4.89
C GLU A 226 10.79 10.11 5.82
N PHE A 227 11.62 9.07 5.97
CA PHE A 227 12.72 9.06 6.96
C PHE A 227 14.15 9.01 6.38
N ARG A 228 14.32 8.69 5.09
CA ARG A 228 15.61 8.94 4.40
C ARG A 228 15.68 10.35 3.87
#